data_AF-A0A392NAE6-F1
#
_entry.id   AF-A0A392NAE6-F1
#
_cell.length_a   1.000
_cell.length_b   1.000
_cell.length_c   1.000
_cell.angle_alpha   90.00
_cell.angle_beta   90.00
_cell.angle_gamma   90.00
#
_symmetry.space_group_name_H-M   'P 1'
#
loop_
_entity.id
_entity.type
_entity.pdbx_description
1 polymer ?
#
loop_
_entity_poly.entity_id
_entity_poly.type
_entity_poly.pdbx_seq_one_letter_code
_entity_poly.pdbx_strand_id
1 'polypeptide(L)'
;FNLEKTFKTTFSLLVLHMWFYLRRIKQEGNDGVEFGQYLYEIYNHDVELRVSKAGVNLLLIKWMKELEKIFYGNIVAYDAAILPEAKPGDFATVIWR
;
A
#
# COMPACT_ATOMS: atom_id res chain seq x y z
N PHE A 1 -7.73 -7.34 -15.90
CA PHE A 1 -8.77 -6.69 -15.09
C PHE A 1 -9.17 -5.37 -15.73
N ASN A 2 -10.47 -5.07 -15.85
CA ASN A 2 -10.96 -3.83 -16.46
C ASN A 2 -11.07 -2.72 -15.38
N LEU A 3 -9.93 -2.34 -14.78
CA LEU A 3 -9.89 -1.37 -13.69
C LEU A 3 -9.84 0.06 -14.23
N GLU A 4 -10.52 0.97 -13.55
CA GLU A 4 -10.54 2.40 -13.90
C GLU A 4 -9.16 3.03 -13.73
N LYS A 5 -8.70 3.82 -14.70
CA LYS A 5 -7.39 4.49 -14.66
C LYS A 5 -7.45 5.79 -13.85
N THR A 6 -7.54 5.65 -12.53
CA THR A 6 -7.55 6.78 -11.58
C THR A 6 -6.35 6.76 -10.65
N PHE A 7 -6.10 7.88 -9.97
CA PHE A 7 -5.15 7.94 -8.85
C PHE A 7 -5.49 6.88 -7.79
N LYS A 8 -6.77 6.77 -7.40
CA LYS A 8 -7.23 5.81 -6.39
C LYS A 8 -6.89 4.37 -6.78
N THR A 9 -7.24 3.95 -8.00
CA THR A 9 -6.93 2.59 -8.47
C THR A 9 -5.43 2.32 -8.50
N THR A 10 -4.65 3.30 -8.99
CA THR A 10 -3.20 3.17 -9.06
C THR A 10 -2.59 3.05 -7.67
N PHE A 11 -3.05 3.89 -6.73
CA PHE A 11 -2.62 3.88 -5.34
C PHE A 11 -2.96 2.55 -4.66
N SER A 12 -4.19 2.06 -4.77
CA SER A 12 -4.60 0.76 -4.23
C SER A 12 -3.75 -0.40 -4.78
N LEU A 13 -3.44 -0.39 -6.08
CA LEU A 13 -2.55 -1.39 -6.68
C LEU A 13 -1.12 -1.28 -6.13
N LEU A 14 -0.58 -0.08 -5.96
CA LEU A 14 0.75 0.11 -5.38
C LEU A 14 0.80 -0.39 -3.92
N VAL A 15 -0.21 -0.06 -3.11
CA VAL A 15 -0.33 -0.56 -1.72
C VAL A 15 -0.33 -2.09 -1.70
N LEU A 16 -1.10 -2.74 -2.59
CA LEU A 16 -1.14 -4.19 -2.70
C LEU A 16 0.24 -4.80 -3.05
N HIS A 17 0.97 -4.21 -4.00
CA HIS A 17 2.31 -4.68 -4.38
C HIS A 17 3.34 -4.45 -3.26
N MET A 18 3.27 -3.29 -2.59
CA MET A 18 4.11 -3.00 -1.43
C MET A 18 3.86 -4.02 -0.31
N TRP A 19 2.60 -4.36 -0.03
CA TRP A 19 2.28 -5.38 0.95
C TRP A 19 2.89 -6.75 0.60
N PHE A 20 2.70 -7.24 -0.63
CA PHE A 20 3.32 -8.50 -1.07
C PHE A 20 4.84 -8.50 -0.87
N TYR A 21 5.49 -7.41 -1.29
CA TYR A 21 6.94 -7.27 -1.18
C TYR A 21 7.40 -7.22 0.28
N LEU A 22 6.85 -6.29 1.07
CA LEU A 22 7.24 -6.08 2.47
C LEU A 22 7.02 -7.36 3.30
N ARG A 23 5.93 -8.07 3.05
CA ARG A 23 5.62 -9.32 3.73
C ARG A 23 6.61 -10.43 3.38
N ARG A 24 7.08 -10.50 2.13
CA ARG A 24 8.08 -11.48 1.69
C ARG A 24 9.48 -11.11 2.18
N ILE A 25 9.90 -9.86 2.01
CA ILE A 25 11.27 -9.43 2.33
C ILE A 25 11.55 -9.47 3.83
N LYS A 26 10.53 -9.23 4.68
CA LYS A 26 10.62 -9.38 6.15
C LYS A 26 11.07 -10.77 6.59
N GLN A 27 10.90 -11.81 5.76
CA GLN A 27 11.35 -13.17 6.05
C GLN A 27 12.88 -13.33 5.94
N GLU A 28 13.59 -12.37 5.34
CA GLU A 28 15.05 -12.34 5.25
C GLU A 28 15.72 -11.77 6.53
N GLY A 29 14.96 -11.49 7.58
CA GLY A 29 15.48 -10.97 8.84
C GLY A 29 15.82 -9.48 8.76
N ASN A 30 16.90 -9.06 9.44
CA ASN A 30 17.22 -7.64 9.62
C ASN A 30 17.52 -6.93 8.29
N ASP A 31 18.30 -7.55 7.40
CA ASP A 31 18.62 -7.02 6.07
C ASP A 31 17.34 -6.79 5.26
N GLY A 32 16.37 -7.71 5.40
CA GLY A 32 15.08 -7.59 4.75
C GLY A 32 14.21 -6.46 5.29
N VAL A 33 14.28 -6.20 6.60
CA VAL A 33 13.61 -5.05 7.23
C VAL A 33 14.23 -3.73 6.76
N GLU A 34 15.56 -3.65 6.71
CA GLU A 34 16.28 -2.47 6.21
C GLU A 34 15.95 -2.20 4.74
N PHE A 35 16.00 -3.22 3.89
CA PHE A 35 15.65 -3.07 2.48
C PHE A 35 14.16 -2.72 2.29
N GLY A 36 13.28 -3.29 3.10
CA GLY A 36 11.86 -2.96 3.10
C GLY A 36 11.61 -1.48 3.42
N GLN A 37 12.33 -0.93 4.39
CA GLN A 37 12.28 0.49 4.73
C GLN A 37 12.75 1.37 3.56
N TYR A 38 13.87 1.00 2.93
CA TYR A 38 14.37 1.71 1.73
C TYR A 38 13.34 1.74 0.60
N LEU A 39 12.68 0.61 0.32
CA LEU A 39 11.63 0.56 -0.70
C LEU A 39 10.41 1.41 -0.30
N TYR A 40 10.03 1.40 0.98
CA TYR A 40 8.93 2.21 1.49
C TYR A 40 9.18 3.72 1.31
N GLU A 41 10.42 4.18 1.48
CA GLU A 41 10.80 5.56 1.23
C GLU A 41 10.67 5.95 -0.25
N ILE A 42 11.14 5.10 -1.16
CA ILE A 42 10.97 5.30 -2.61
C ILE A 42 9.48 5.35 -2.98
N TYR A 43 8.69 4.43 -2.44
CA TYR A 43 7.24 4.40 -2.64
C TYR A 43 6.57 5.70 -2.18
N ASN A 44 6.90 6.19 -0.99
CA ASN A 44 6.33 7.44 -0.48
C ASN A 44 6.68 8.64 -1.35
N HIS A 45 7.92 8.70 -1.85
CA HIS A 45 8.33 9.75 -2.76
C HIS A 45 7.55 9.69 -4.09
N ASP A 46 7.35 8.50 -4.67
CA ASP A 46 6.52 8.34 -5.88
C ASP A 46 5.06 8.76 -5.64
N VAL A 47 4.48 8.39 -4.49
CA VAL A 47 3.13 8.80 -4.11
C VAL A 47 3.03 10.32 -3.97
N GLU A 48 3.99 10.95 -3.30
CA GLU A 48 4.05 12.41 -3.15
C GLU A 48 4.08 13.12 -4.51
N LEU A 49 4.94 12.68 -5.44
CA LEU A 49 5.02 13.22 -6.80
C LEU A 49 3.71 13.07 -7.56
N ARG A 50 2.99 11.96 -7.38
CA ARG A 50 1.67 11.75 -8.00
C ARG A 50 0.59 12.65 -7.42
N VAL A 51 0.57 12.84 -6.10
CA VAL A 51 -0.37 13.75 -5.43
C VAL A 51 -0.12 15.19 -5.88
N SER A 52 1.14 15.60 -5.98
CA SER A 52 1.51 16.91 -6.51
C SER A 52 1.05 17.10 -7.96
N LYS A 53 1.28 16.10 -8.83
CA LYS A 53 0.83 16.10 -10.23
C LYS A 53 -0.70 16.12 -10.38
N ALA A 54 -1.43 15.59 -9.40
CA ALA A 54 -2.90 15.66 -9.36
C ALA A 54 -3.43 17.05 -8.95
N GLY A 55 -2.55 18.04 -8.74
CA GLY A 55 -2.92 19.43 -8.45
C GLY A 55 -3.09 19.75 -6.97
N VAL A 56 -2.66 18.86 -6.06
CA VAL A 56 -2.97 18.94 -4.63
C VAL A 56 -1.80 19.48 -3.80
N ASN A 57 -1.17 20.57 -4.28
CA ASN A 57 0.06 21.09 -3.67
C ASN A 57 -0.18 21.77 -2.30
N LEU A 58 -1.25 22.55 -2.15
CA LEU A 58 -1.54 23.29 -0.90
C LEU A 58 -1.88 22.37 0.29
N LEU A 59 -2.38 21.17 0.01
CA LEU A 59 -2.80 20.20 1.03
C LEU A 59 -1.94 18.93 1.01
N LEU A 60 -0.77 18.96 0.36
CA LEU A 60 0.08 17.79 0.14
C LEU A 60 0.36 17.03 1.45
N ILE A 61 0.79 17.74 2.50
CA ILE A 61 1.08 17.14 3.81
C ILE A 61 -0.15 16.46 4.41
N LYS A 62 -1.34 17.07 4.28
CA LYS A 62 -2.59 16.49 4.77
C LYS A 62 -2.90 15.21 4.02
N TRP A 63 -2.78 15.22 2.69
CA TRP A 63 -3.05 14.06 1.86
C TRP A 63 -2.04 12.93 2.08
N MET A 64 -0.76 13.23 2.22
CA MET A 64 0.25 12.21 2.54
C MET A 64 -0.06 11.49 3.86
N LYS A 65 -0.49 12.23 4.89
CA LYS A 65 -0.92 11.61 6.16
C LYS A 65 -2.15 10.72 6.02
N GLU A 66 -3.13 11.12 5.20
CA GLU A 66 -4.31 10.29 4.95
C GLU A 66 -3.97 9.04 4.12
N LEU A 67 -3.12 9.18 3.12
CA LEU A 67 -2.65 8.04 2.31
C LEU A 67 -1.81 7.07 3.14
N GLU A 68 -0.99 7.56 4.06
CA GLU A 68 -0.24 6.73 5.01
C GLU A 68 -1.19 5.93 5.92
N LYS A 69 -2.23 6.55 6.47
CA LYS A 69 -3.25 5.83 7.26
C LYS A 69 -3.94 4.74 6.43
N ILE A 70 -4.28 5.04 5.18
CA ILE A 70 -4.89 4.07 4.25
C ILE A 70 -3.92 2.93 3.97
N PHE A 71 -2.63 3.22 3.76
CA PHE A 71 -1.59 2.22 3.55
C PHE A 71 -1.55 1.23 4.71
N TYR A 72 -1.32 1.70 5.94
CA TYR A 72 -1.24 0.82 7.11
C TYR A 72 -2.56 0.09 7.41
N GLY A 73 -3.70 0.75 7.22
CA GLY A 73 -5.00 0.10 7.35
C GLY A 73 -5.18 -1.07 6.39
N ASN A 74 -4.70 -0.94 5.15
CA ASN A 74 -4.70 -2.02 4.17
C ASN A 74 -3.72 -3.14 4.52
N ILE A 75 -2.50 -2.82 5.01
CA ILE A 75 -1.56 -3.85 5.47
C ILE A 75 -2.21 -4.77 6.51
N VAL A 76 -2.83 -4.16 7.54
CA VAL A 76 -3.52 -4.91 8.60
C VAL A 76 -4.68 -5.74 8.03
N ALA A 77 -5.49 -5.17 7.15
CA ALA A 77 -6.62 -5.87 6.55
C ALA A 77 -6.17 -7.04 5.66
N TYR A 78 -5.10 -6.87 4.89
CA TYR A 78 -4.57 -7.89 3.99
C TYR A 78 -3.92 -9.03 4.79
N ASP A 79 -3.14 -8.72 5.82
CA ASP A 79 -2.54 -9.73 6.70
C ASP A 79 -3.62 -10.57 7.38
N ALA A 80 -4.69 -9.94 7.92
CA ALA A 80 -5.80 -10.65 8.54
C ALA A 80 -6.54 -11.57 7.55
N ALA A 81 -6.67 -11.15 6.29
CA ALA A 81 -7.42 -11.88 5.28
C ALA A 81 -6.68 -13.09 4.67
N ILE A 82 -5.41 -13.32 5.05
CA ILE A 82 -4.62 -14.48 4.63
C ILE A 82 -4.16 -15.36 5.81
N LEU A 83 -4.66 -15.11 7.02
CA LEU A 83 -4.40 -15.97 8.17
C LEU A 83 -5.01 -17.37 7.95
N PRO A 84 -4.48 -18.41 8.62
CA PRO A 84 -5.03 -19.77 8.53
C PRO A 84 -6.53 -19.86 8.84
N GLU A 85 -7.03 -18.98 9.70
CA GLU A 85 -8.43 -18.86 10.11
C GLU A 85 -9.31 -18.02 9.17
N ALA A 86 -8.73 -17.35 8.16
CA ALA A 86 -9.48 -16.55 7.21
C ALA A 86 -10.36 -17.44 6.32
N LYS A 87 -11.56 -16.94 6.00
CA LYS A 87 -12.51 -17.67 5.15
C LYS A 87 -12.09 -17.58 3.68
N PRO A 88 -12.40 -18.61 2.87
CA PRO A 88 -12.26 -18.50 1.42
C PRO A 88 -12.98 -17.25 0.90
N GLY A 89 -12.24 -16.35 0.24
CA GLY A 89 -12.77 -15.10 -0.32
C GLY A 89 -12.60 -13.85 0.55
N ASP A 90 -12.10 -13.96 1.78
CA ASP A 90 -11.83 -12.78 2.63
C ASP A 90 -10.79 -11.86 1.96
N PHE A 91 -9.73 -12.43 1.40
CA PHE A 91 -8.71 -11.66 0.69
C PHE A 91 -9.26 -10.91 -0.52
N ALA A 92 -10.14 -11.55 -1.30
CA ALA A 92 -10.81 -10.87 -2.41
C ALA A 92 -11.68 -9.73 -1.87
N THR A 93 -12.42 -9.96 -0.79
CA THR A 93 -13.29 -8.94 -0.18
C THR A 93 -12.52 -7.71 0.29
N VAL A 94 -11.34 -7.87 0.90
CA VAL A 94 -10.55 -6.73 1.38
C VAL A 94 -9.84 -5.97 0.25
N ILE A 95 -9.50 -6.62 -0.86
CA ILE A 95 -8.92 -5.92 -2.04
C ILE A 95 -9.97 -5.08 -2.76
N TRP A 96 -11.23 -5.51 -2.76
CA TRP A 96 -12.33 -4.80 -3.45
C TRP A 96 -12.96 -3.67 -2.63
N ARG A 97 -12.56 -3.49 -1.36
CA ARG A 97 -13.05 -2.40 -0.49
C ARG A 97 -12.29 -1.09 -0.73
#